data_AF-A0A9P4K080-F1
#
_entry.id   AF-A0A9P4K080-F1
#
_cell.length_a   1.000
_cell.length_b   1.000
_cell.length_c   1.000
_cell.angle_alpha   90.00
_cell.angle_beta   90.00
_cell.angle_gamma   90.00
#
_symmetry.space_group_name_H-M   'P 1'
#
loop_
_entity.id
_entity.type
_entity.pdbx_description
1 polymer ?
#
loop_
_entity_poly.entity_id
_entity_poly.type
_entity_poly.pdbx_seq_one_letter_code
_entity_poly.pdbx_strand_id
1 'polypeptide(L)'
;MSNQIYTGFWVDRSRHPVLGATWTLSVDRATLLASFLSFIVTTIIVNSLFNIVVFFLYFVRPIRKTENYSSEDVALAKPGICGFLPVDPTVDSLNSLSSRQELYETIDARRYATEKYSKEPARFTTSSPFPVDALPFEIIHNTSCPFDESMCLLGANSAITFDTWFLDSHSHLGINAPPEARVEYRWCSTCTVLNVTARAQVFDDTTYEGKPISSKEPLVEVDLGGQPPFNKNHTFLYRINALDPSGYEVKYVSIVPRLLNVWDPIQPLYVPNASTTLVLIAPNNVAYEQKVFDPVFQATTAGSDPEAWFSDYRFQVIACVDRR
;
A
#
# COMPACT_ATOMS: atom_id res chain seq x y z
N MET A 1 -43.66 -31.06 -74.44
CA MET A 1 -43.71 -31.65 -73.09
C MET A 1 -42.70 -30.91 -72.24
N SER A 2 -43.15 -30.02 -71.35
CA SER A 2 -42.27 -29.32 -70.41
C SER A 2 -41.98 -30.25 -69.23
N ASN A 3 -40.70 -30.57 -69.00
CA ASN A 3 -40.28 -31.31 -67.81
C ASN A 3 -40.41 -30.40 -66.59
N GLN A 4 -41.51 -30.52 -65.85
CA GLN A 4 -41.64 -29.89 -64.54
C GLN A 4 -40.70 -30.60 -63.56
N ILE A 5 -39.61 -29.92 -63.17
CA ILE A 5 -38.70 -30.40 -62.15
C ILE A 5 -39.37 -30.21 -60.79
N TYR A 6 -39.50 -31.29 -60.03
CA TYR A 6 -40.06 -31.26 -58.69
C TYR A 6 -39.09 -30.54 -57.74
N THR A 7 -39.56 -29.47 -57.11
CA THR A 7 -38.83 -28.73 -56.07
C THR A 7 -39.45 -29.07 -54.72
N GLY A 8 -38.61 -29.30 -53.71
CA GLY A 8 -39.05 -29.79 -52.41
C GLY A 8 -38.16 -30.90 -51.88
N PHE A 9 -38.48 -31.35 -50.66
CA PHE A 9 -37.78 -32.46 -50.04
C PHE A 9 -38.30 -33.78 -50.58
N TRP A 10 -37.39 -34.68 -50.90
CA TRP A 10 -37.73 -36.04 -51.33
C TRP A 10 -36.63 -37.01 -50.89
N VAL A 11 -36.93 -38.30 -50.93
CA VAL A 11 -35.98 -39.35 -50.54
C VAL A 11 -35.82 -40.32 -51.69
N ASP A 12 -34.59 -40.46 -52.19
CA ASP A 12 -34.22 -41.50 -53.14
C ASP A 12 -34.30 -42.87 -52.44
N ARG A 13 -35.33 -43.64 -52.75
CA ARG A 13 -35.56 -44.97 -52.14
C ARG A 13 -34.60 -46.04 -52.62
N SER A 14 -33.77 -45.76 -53.63
CA SER A 14 -32.66 -46.64 -54.01
C SER A 14 -31.46 -46.54 -53.07
N ARG A 15 -31.41 -45.50 -52.23
CA ARG A 15 -30.36 -45.27 -51.21
C ARG A 15 -30.91 -45.43 -49.80
N HIS A 16 -30.01 -45.57 -48.83
CA HIS A 16 -30.38 -45.61 -47.40
C HIS A 16 -31.17 -44.35 -47.03
N PRO A 17 -32.25 -44.42 -46.22
CA PRO A 17 -33.18 -43.30 -46.00
C PRO A 17 -32.53 -41.99 -45.55
N VAL A 18 -31.42 -42.08 -44.80
CA VAL A 18 -30.64 -40.92 -44.34
C VAL A 18 -29.77 -40.33 -45.46
N LEU A 19 -29.18 -41.16 -46.32
CA LEU A 19 -28.27 -40.73 -47.39
C LEU A 19 -29.01 -40.39 -48.70
N GLY A 20 -30.25 -40.87 -48.85
CA GLY A 20 -31.12 -40.59 -49.99
C GLY A 20 -31.96 -39.32 -49.83
N ALA A 21 -32.01 -38.74 -48.63
CA ALA A 21 -32.72 -37.50 -48.35
C ALA A 21 -32.10 -36.33 -49.13
N THR A 22 -32.86 -35.82 -50.10
CA THR A 22 -32.40 -34.78 -51.02
C THR A 22 -33.41 -33.64 -51.04
N TRP A 23 -32.93 -32.40 -51.00
CA TRP A 23 -33.78 -31.23 -51.16
C TRP A 23 -33.44 -30.52 -52.46
N THR A 24 -34.34 -30.59 -53.45
CA THR A 24 -34.20 -29.84 -54.71
C THR A 24 -34.76 -28.44 -54.54
N LEU A 25 -33.91 -27.45 -54.78
CA LEU A 25 -34.19 -26.02 -54.64
C LEU A 25 -33.95 -25.29 -55.98
N SER A 26 -34.58 -24.13 -56.15
CA SER A 26 -34.20 -23.20 -57.23
C SER A 26 -32.81 -22.63 -56.96
N VAL A 27 -32.11 -22.21 -58.02
CA VAL A 27 -30.73 -21.71 -57.95
C VAL A 27 -30.59 -20.57 -56.93
N ASP A 28 -31.51 -19.60 -56.93
CA ASP A 28 -31.48 -18.46 -56.01
C ASP A 28 -31.68 -18.84 -54.53
N ARG A 29 -32.48 -19.88 -54.26
CA ARG A 29 -32.72 -20.36 -52.89
C ARG A 29 -31.56 -21.25 -52.42
N ALA A 30 -30.95 -22.01 -53.33
CA ALA A 30 -29.80 -22.82 -53.04
C ALA A 30 -28.57 -21.96 -52.67
N THR A 31 -28.34 -20.84 -53.37
CA THR A 31 -27.23 -19.92 -53.06
C THR A 31 -27.42 -19.20 -51.72
N LEU A 32 -28.64 -18.78 -51.38
CA LEU A 32 -28.95 -18.23 -50.06
C LEU A 32 -28.73 -19.25 -48.94
N LEU A 33 -29.21 -20.48 -49.14
CA LEU A 33 -29.04 -21.55 -48.14
C LEU A 33 -27.57 -21.91 -47.95
N ALA A 34 -26.81 -22.05 -49.04
CA ALA A 34 -25.39 -22.33 -48.98
C ALA A 34 -24.60 -21.22 -48.28
N SER A 35 -24.94 -19.95 -48.54
CA SER A 35 -24.30 -18.80 -47.88
C SER A 35 -24.60 -18.78 -46.38
N PHE A 36 -25.86 -19.03 -45.99
CA PHE A 36 -26.27 -19.10 -44.60
C PHE A 36 -25.60 -20.28 -43.86
N LEU A 37 -25.55 -21.46 -44.49
CA LEU A 37 -24.90 -22.64 -43.91
C LEU A 37 -23.39 -22.43 -43.77
N SER A 38 -22.76 -21.80 -44.77
CA SER A 38 -21.34 -21.44 -44.73
C SER A 38 -21.01 -20.48 -43.60
N PHE A 39 -21.85 -19.45 -43.38
CA PHE A 39 -21.71 -18.53 -42.25
C PHE A 39 -21.85 -19.26 -40.91
N ILE A 40 -22.87 -20.12 -40.75
CA ILE A 40 -23.05 -20.89 -39.50
C ILE A 40 -21.86 -21.80 -39.21
N VAL A 41 -21.42 -22.58 -40.21
CA VAL A 41 -20.32 -23.53 -40.03
C VAL A 41 -19.01 -22.78 -39.74
N THR A 42 -18.73 -21.72 -40.47
CA THR A 42 -17.46 -20.98 -40.33
C THR A 42 -17.46 -20.14 -39.06
N THR A 43 -18.52 -19.41 -38.76
CA THR A 43 -18.54 -18.46 -37.64
C THR A 43 -18.86 -19.12 -36.32
N ILE A 44 -19.83 -20.04 -36.26
CA ILE A 44 -20.27 -20.62 -34.99
C ILE A 44 -19.37 -21.80 -34.61
N ILE A 45 -19.11 -22.72 -35.53
CA ILE A 45 -18.38 -23.95 -35.20
C ILE A 45 -16.89 -23.65 -35.03
N VAL A 46 -16.24 -23.01 -36.01
CA VAL A 46 -14.77 -22.80 -35.95
C VAL A 46 -14.39 -21.85 -34.82
N ASN A 47 -15.08 -20.73 -34.64
CA ASN A 47 -14.75 -19.76 -33.59
C ASN A 47 -15.06 -20.30 -32.18
N SER A 48 -16.19 -20.98 -32.00
CA SER A 48 -16.52 -21.54 -30.68
C SER A 48 -15.61 -22.70 -30.31
N LEU A 49 -15.24 -23.57 -31.27
CA LEU A 49 -14.30 -24.66 -31.00
C LEU A 49 -12.92 -24.12 -30.64
N PHE A 50 -12.43 -23.12 -31.37
CA PHE A 50 -11.13 -22.50 -31.08
C PHE A 50 -11.08 -21.90 -29.67
N ASN A 51 -12.13 -21.16 -29.27
CA ASN A 51 -12.21 -20.59 -27.94
C ASN A 51 -12.29 -21.65 -26.83
N ILE A 52 -13.02 -22.74 -27.05
CA ILE A 52 -13.08 -23.87 -26.10
C ILE A 52 -11.72 -24.56 -25.98
N VAL A 53 -11.03 -24.80 -27.09
CA VAL A 53 -9.68 -25.40 -27.09
C VAL A 53 -8.68 -24.49 -26.38
N VAL A 54 -8.72 -23.18 -26.61
CA VAL A 54 -7.88 -22.20 -25.89
C VAL A 54 -8.19 -22.23 -24.39
N PHE A 55 -9.46 -22.27 -23.99
CA PHE A 55 -9.86 -22.37 -22.58
C PHE A 55 -9.32 -23.65 -21.93
N PHE A 56 -9.45 -24.81 -22.59
CA PHE A 56 -8.92 -26.07 -22.08
C PHE A 56 -7.38 -26.09 -22.06
N LEU A 57 -6.69 -25.53 -23.05
CA LEU A 57 -5.22 -25.41 -23.02
C LEU A 57 -4.74 -24.50 -21.88
N TYR A 58 -5.53 -23.48 -21.52
CA TYR A 58 -5.24 -22.63 -20.38
C TYR A 58 -5.48 -23.35 -19.05
N PHE A 59 -6.57 -24.12 -18.94
CA PHE A 59 -6.93 -24.88 -17.73
C PHE A 59 -6.06 -26.13 -17.50
N VAL A 60 -5.59 -26.76 -18.58
CA VAL A 60 -4.78 -28.00 -18.55
C VAL A 60 -3.28 -27.69 -18.45
N ARG A 61 -2.84 -26.42 -18.49
CA ARG A 61 -1.49 -26.08 -18.02
C ARG A 61 -1.47 -26.36 -16.52
N PRO A 62 -0.81 -27.44 -16.06
CA PRO A 62 -0.70 -27.66 -14.63
C PRO A 62 0.10 -26.49 -14.07
N ILE A 63 -0.40 -25.87 -13.01
CA ILE A 63 0.44 -25.11 -12.09
C ILE A 63 1.54 -26.09 -11.67
N ARG A 64 2.70 -26.03 -12.32
CA ARG A 64 3.84 -26.86 -11.96
C ARG A 64 4.23 -26.43 -10.55
N LYS A 65 3.92 -27.27 -9.55
CA LYS A 65 4.70 -27.31 -8.33
C LYS A 65 6.12 -27.67 -8.76
N THR A 66 7.02 -26.70 -8.72
CA THR A 66 8.44 -26.92 -9.01
C THR A 66 9.07 -27.67 -7.84
N GLU A 67 9.24 -28.98 -8.01
CA GLU A 67 10.24 -29.75 -7.28
C GLU A 67 11.62 -29.52 -7.94
N ASN A 68 12.62 -29.27 -7.10
CA ASN A 68 14.06 -29.20 -7.37
C ASN A 68 14.53 -28.03 -8.26
N TYR A 69 14.78 -26.88 -7.63
CA TYR A 69 15.62 -25.81 -8.18
C TYR A 69 17.08 -26.04 -7.81
N SER A 70 17.99 -25.94 -8.79
CA SER A 70 19.43 -25.81 -8.57
C SER A 70 19.74 -24.38 -8.10
N SER A 71 20.83 -24.19 -7.36
CA SER A 71 21.21 -22.89 -6.77
C SER A 71 21.56 -21.77 -7.76
N GLU A 72 21.54 -22.03 -9.07
CA GLU A 72 21.89 -21.05 -10.12
C GLU A 72 20.67 -20.55 -10.93
N ASP A 73 19.50 -21.15 -10.76
CA ASP A 73 18.31 -20.75 -11.50
C ASP A 73 17.53 -19.68 -10.73
N VAL A 74 17.47 -18.45 -11.28
CA VAL A 74 16.65 -17.35 -10.73
C VAL A 74 15.24 -17.45 -11.28
N ALA A 75 14.30 -17.95 -10.47
CA ALA A 75 12.87 -17.89 -10.78
C ALA A 75 12.21 -16.67 -10.13
N LEU A 76 11.46 -15.90 -10.95
CA LEU A 76 10.54 -14.89 -10.46
C LEU A 76 9.31 -15.59 -9.87
N ALA A 77 9.27 -15.70 -8.55
CA ALA A 77 8.03 -15.98 -7.85
C ALA A 77 7.09 -14.79 -8.07
N LYS A 78 6.00 -14.99 -8.83
CA LYS A 78 4.86 -14.08 -8.79
C LYS A 78 3.97 -14.54 -7.65
N PRO A 79 4.05 -13.96 -6.44
CA PRO A 79 2.97 -14.14 -5.48
C PRO A 79 1.69 -13.59 -6.14
N GLY A 80 0.60 -14.34 -6.03
CA GLY A 80 -0.71 -13.92 -6.56
C GLY A 80 -1.23 -12.62 -5.95
N ILE A 81 -0.57 -12.16 -4.88
CA ILE A 81 -0.72 -10.86 -4.23
C ILE A 81 0.70 -10.41 -3.86
N CYS A 82 1.29 -9.52 -4.66
CA CYS A 82 2.50 -8.78 -4.24
C CYS A 82 2.04 -7.50 -3.55
N GLY A 83 2.53 -7.26 -2.33
CA GLY A 83 2.17 -6.08 -1.53
C GLY A 83 1.72 -6.45 -0.12
N PHE A 84 1.24 -5.46 0.62
CA PHE A 84 0.68 -5.65 1.95
C PHE A 84 -0.48 -6.65 1.90
N LEU A 85 -0.50 -7.62 2.80
CA LEU A 85 -1.61 -8.55 2.93
C LEU A 85 -2.85 -7.75 3.35
N PRO A 86 -3.91 -7.65 2.52
CA PRO A 86 -5.12 -6.98 2.93
C PRO A 86 -5.77 -7.79 4.05
N VAL A 87 -5.86 -7.17 5.23
CA VAL A 87 -6.47 -7.79 6.41
C VAL A 87 -7.99 -7.62 6.30
N ASP A 88 -8.72 -8.74 6.29
CA ASP A 88 -10.18 -8.75 6.32
C ASP A 88 -10.65 -8.35 7.74
N PRO A 89 -11.41 -7.24 7.90
CA PRO A 89 -11.76 -6.68 9.21
C PRO A 89 -12.83 -7.49 9.96
N THR A 90 -13.34 -8.58 9.40
CA THR A 90 -14.50 -9.31 9.97
C THR A 90 -14.16 -10.33 11.05
N VAL A 91 -12.88 -10.54 11.40
CA VAL A 91 -12.47 -11.58 12.35
C VAL A 91 -11.56 -11.01 13.46
N ASP A 92 -12.05 -10.97 14.69
CA ASP A 92 -11.32 -10.47 15.89
C ASP A 92 -9.98 -11.17 16.14
N SER A 93 -9.82 -12.43 15.72
CA SER A 93 -8.56 -13.17 15.83
C SER A 93 -7.50 -12.70 14.82
N LEU A 94 -7.89 -12.04 13.73
CA LEU A 94 -6.96 -11.54 12.70
C LEU A 94 -6.31 -10.20 13.10
N ASN A 95 -6.96 -9.36 13.91
CA ASN A 95 -6.34 -8.15 14.48
C ASN A 95 -5.08 -8.50 15.29
N SER A 96 -5.09 -9.62 16.02
CA SER A 96 -3.91 -10.09 16.75
C SER A 96 -2.79 -10.59 15.84
N LEU A 97 -3.11 -11.14 14.66
CA LEU A 97 -2.14 -11.63 13.69
C LEU A 97 -1.56 -10.49 12.85
N SER A 98 -2.38 -9.52 12.44
CA SER A 98 -1.93 -8.32 11.73
C SER A 98 -1.03 -7.47 12.62
N SER A 99 -1.41 -7.23 13.87
CA SER A 99 -0.55 -6.48 14.81
C SER A 99 0.76 -7.21 15.10
N ARG A 100 0.77 -8.56 15.13
CA ARG A 100 2.01 -9.34 15.24
C ARG A 100 2.87 -9.23 13.99
N GLN A 101 2.28 -9.28 12.81
CA GLN A 101 3.00 -9.13 11.55
C GLN A 101 3.60 -7.73 11.42
N GLU A 102 2.81 -6.68 11.67
CA GLU A 102 3.28 -5.28 11.72
C GLU A 102 4.44 -5.11 12.71
N LEU A 103 4.36 -5.76 13.88
CA LEU A 103 5.46 -5.76 14.84
C LEU A 103 6.72 -6.42 14.28
N TYR A 104 6.62 -7.58 13.62
CA TYR A 104 7.77 -8.24 13.00
C TYR A 104 8.38 -7.41 11.87
N GLU A 105 7.56 -6.85 11.00
CA GLU A 105 8.01 -5.97 9.90
C GLU A 105 8.67 -4.70 10.47
N THR A 106 8.14 -4.13 11.54
CA THR A 106 8.73 -2.96 12.22
C THR A 106 10.08 -3.30 12.86
N ILE A 107 10.21 -4.48 13.48
CA ILE A 107 11.48 -4.94 14.06
C ILE A 107 12.53 -5.13 12.96
N ASP A 108 12.17 -5.74 11.84
CA ASP A 108 13.08 -5.97 10.72
C ASP A 108 13.48 -4.65 10.03
N ALA A 109 12.51 -3.76 9.79
CA ALA A 109 12.76 -2.43 9.25
C ALA A 109 13.67 -1.60 10.17
N ARG A 110 13.45 -1.64 11.49
CA ARG A 110 14.32 -0.97 12.47
C ARG A 110 15.73 -1.53 12.41
N ARG A 111 15.88 -2.86 12.32
CA ARG A 111 17.19 -3.51 12.20
C ARG A 111 17.90 -3.04 10.93
N TYR A 112 17.22 -3.09 9.78
CA TYR A 112 17.78 -2.64 8.50
C TYR A 112 18.23 -1.17 8.55
N ALA A 113 17.37 -0.27 9.05
CA ALA A 113 17.70 1.15 9.21
C ALA A 113 18.92 1.33 10.12
N THR A 114 18.99 0.59 11.22
CA THR A 114 20.13 0.65 12.14
C THR A 114 21.40 0.15 11.48
N GLU A 115 21.35 -0.96 10.72
CA GLU A 115 22.53 -1.58 10.12
C GLU A 115 23.06 -0.81 8.91
N LYS A 116 22.17 -0.23 8.09
CA LYS A 116 22.51 0.32 6.77
C LYS A 116 22.50 1.85 6.69
N TYR A 117 21.71 2.52 7.53
CA TYR A 117 21.56 3.97 7.52
C TYR A 117 22.19 4.68 8.72
N SER A 118 22.60 3.95 9.78
CA SER A 118 23.32 4.57 10.89
C SER A 118 24.73 4.98 10.49
N LYS A 119 25.22 6.07 11.09
CA LYS A 119 26.62 6.48 10.98
C LYS A 119 27.59 5.58 11.75
N GLU A 120 27.07 4.78 12.69
CA GLU A 120 27.87 3.83 13.45
C GLU A 120 27.98 2.49 12.70
N PRO A 121 29.17 1.87 12.68
CA PRO A 121 29.35 0.59 12.04
C PRO A 121 28.52 -0.48 12.76
N ALA A 122 27.63 -1.14 12.03
CA ALA A 122 26.83 -2.23 12.55
C ALA A 122 27.74 -3.37 13.04
N ARG A 123 27.47 -3.90 14.24
CA ARG A 123 28.23 -5.05 14.78
C ARG A 123 28.03 -6.33 13.95
N PHE A 124 26.91 -6.43 13.25
CA PHE A 124 26.57 -7.49 12.33
C PHE A 124 25.94 -6.85 11.10
N THR A 125 26.40 -7.21 9.91
CA THR A 125 25.84 -6.73 8.64
C THR A 125 25.17 -7.91 7.95
N THR A 126 23.84 -7.89 7.90
CA THR A 126 23.11 -8.82 7.04
C THR A 126 23.29 -8.46 5.56
N SER A 127 23.28 -9.46 4.68
CA SER A 127 23.27 -9.24 3.23
C SER A 127 21.95 -8.61 2.85
N SER A 128 21.98 -7.44 2.20
CA SER A 128 20.75 -6.79 1.75
C SER A 128 20.14 -7.54 0.57
N PRO A 129 18.81 -7.76 0.53
CA PRO A 129 18.12 -8.25 -0.66
C PRO A 129 18.01 -7.17 -1.76
N PHE A 130 18.37 -5.92 -1.45
CA PHE A 130 18.31 -4.79 -2.38
C PHE A 130 19.60 -4.63 -3.17
N PRO A 131 19.57 -4.01 -4.37
CA PRO A 131 20.75 -3.79 -5.20
C PRO A 131 21.85 -2.95 -4.53
N VAL A 132 21.42 -2.03 -3.66
CA VAL A 132 22.29 -1.19 -2.83
C VAL A 132 21.86 -1.31 -1.38
N ASP A 133 22.84 -1.29 -0.49
CA ASP A 133 22.62 -1.37 0.96
C ASP A 133 21.89 -0.14 1.52
N ALA A 134 22.19 1.04 0.98
CA ALA A 134 21.52 2.28 1.33
C ALA A 134 21.36 3.16 0.09
N LEU A 135 20.16 3.73 -0.08
CA LEU A 135 19.93 4.71 -1.13
C LEU A 135 20.68 6.01 -0.79
N PRO A 136 21.30 6.68 -1.78
CA PRO A 136 21.94 7.97 -1.54
C PRO A 136 20.88 9.03 -1.26
N PHE A 137 21.15 9.87 -0.25
CA PHE A 137 20.37 11.07 0.04
C PHE A 137 21.21 12.08 0.80
N GLU A 138 20.80 13.34 0.71
CA GLU A 138 21.34 14.46 1.46
C GLU A 138 20.31 14.90 2.51
N ILE A 139 20.81 15.28 3.69
CA ILE A 139 20.00 15.90 4.75
C ILE A 139 20.33 17.38 4.79
N ILE A 140 19.34 18.20 4.45
CA ILE A 140 19.45 19.65 4.46
C ILE A 140 18.74 20.16 5.71
N HIS A 141 19.49 20.78 6.61
CA HIS A 141 18.98 21.37 7.86
C HIS A 141 18.57 22.84 7.67
N ASN A 142 17.78 23.35 8.62
CA ASN A 142 17.33 24.74 8.68
C ASN A 142 16.58 25.19 7.42
N THR A 143 15.76 24.30 6.88
CA THR A 143 14.91 24.61 5.73
C THR A 143 13.61 25.25 6.18
N SER A 144 12.95 25.94 5.24
CA SER A 144 11.68 26.58 5.54
C SER A 144 10.59 25.54 5.78
N CYS A 145 9.84 25.74 6.85
CA CYS A 145 8.69 24.94 7.21
C CYS A 145 7.64 24.99 6.07
N PRO A 146 7.12 23.85 5.60
CA PRO A 146 6.21 23.81 4.46
C PRO A 146 4.75 24.14 4.83
N PHE A 147 4.46 24.35 6.11
CA PHE A 147 3.14 24.61 6.65
C PHE A 147 2.99 26.07 7.09
N ASP A 148 1.79 26.43 7.54
CA ASP A 148 1.57 27.72 8.20
C ASP A 148 2.50 27.87 9.42
N GLU A 149 3.01 29.07 9.67
CA GLU A 149 3.97 29.35 10.75
C GLU A 149 3.44 28.93 12.13
N SER A 150 2.12 29.02 12.35
CA SER A 150 1.47 28.57 13.59
C SER A 150 1.63 27.08 13.87
N MET A 151 1.89 26.27 12.83
CA MET A 151 2.06 24.82 12.94
C MET A 151 3.50 24.41 13.21
N CYS A 152 4.51 25.28 13.06
CA CYS A 152 5.91 24.91 13.12
C CYS A 152 6.48 25.14 14.54
N LEU A 153 6.63 24.08 15.35
CA LEU A 153 7.01 24.20 16.76
C LEU A 153 8.34 24.93 16.98
N LEU A 154 9.30 24.70 16.10
CA LEU A 154 10.67 25.23 16.20
C LEU A 154 10.88 26.49 15.34
N GLY A 155 9.80 27.06 14.80
CA GLY A 155 9.82 28.27 13.98
C GLY A 155 9.97 28.00 12.47
N ALA A 156 9.96 29.07 11.68
CA ALA A 156 9.81 29.00 10.23
C ALA A 156 10.99 28.36 9.47
N ASN A 157 12.22 28.36 10.01
CA ASN A 157 13.42 27.83 9.34
C ASN A 157 14.10 26.72 10.14
N SER A 158 13.30 25.80 10.65
CA SER A 158 13.74 24.70 11.53
C SER A 158 13.47 23.32 10.95
N ALA A 159 12.87 23.26 9.76
CA ALA A 159 12.56 22.00 9.10
C ALA A 159 13.84 21.32 8.60
N ILE A 160 13.70 20.02 8.35
CA ILE A 160 14.73 19.20 7.72
C ILE A 160 14.19 18.67 6.40
N THR A 161 15.03 18.68 5.36
CA THR A 161 14.69 18.13 4.05
C THR A 161 15.59 16.96 3.74
N PHE A 162 14.99 15.84 3.35
CA PHE A 162 15.66 14.67 2.81
C PHE A 162 15.55 14.71 1.29
N ASP A 163 16.66 14.61 0.57
CA ASP A 163 16.69 14.65 -0.89
C ASP A 163 17.56 13.55 -1.46
N THR A 164 16.99 12.66 -2.26
CA THR A 164 17.74 11.55 -2.87
C THR A 164 18.53 11.94 -4.11
N TRP A 165 18.31 13.14 -4.66
CA TRP A 165 18.53 13.43 -6.07
C TRP A 165 17.89 12.36 -6.98
N PHE A 166 18.38 12.22 -8.22
CA PHE A 166 17.88 11.24 -9.17
C PHE A 166 18.46 9.86 -8.88
N LEU A 167 17.58 8.95 -8.44
CA LEU A 167 17.82 7.53 -8.32
C LEU A 167 17.49 6.84 -9.63
N ASP A 168 18.47 6.18 -10.23
CA ASP A 168 18.25 5.27 -11.37
C ASP A 168 17.48 4.00 -10.93
N SER A 169 16.36 3.74 -11.61
CA SER A 169 15.47 2.60 -11.34
C SER A 169 16.15 1.23 -11.40
N HIS A 170 17.21 1.08 -12.18
CA HIS A 170 17.89 -0.21 -12.33
C HIS A 170 18.96 -0.43 -11.26
N SER A 171 19.92 0.48 -11.18
CA SER A 171 21.09 0.36 -10.31
C SER A 171 20.77 0.59 -8.83
N HIS A 172 19.78 1.44 -8.51
CA HIS A 172 19.40 1.70 -7.12
C HIS A 172 18.20 0.87 -6.68
N LEU A 173 17.16 0.74 -7.53
CA LEU A 173 15.90 0.09 -7.15
C LEU A 173 15.76 -1.35 -7.66
N GLY A 174 16.65 -1.82 -8.54
CA GLY A 174 16.70 -3.21 -8.99
C GLY A 174 15.64 -3.55 -10.03
N ILE A 175 15.01 -2.53 -10.62
CA ILE A 175 14.02 -2.72 -11.67
C ILE A 175 14.76 -3.13 -12.94
N ASN A 176 14.56 -4.38 -13.35
CA ASN A 176 15.22 -4.91 -14.54
C ASN A 176 14.57 -4.35 -15.81
N ALA A 177 15.18 -3.31 -16.38
CA ALA A 177 14.74 -2.65 -17.60
C ALA A 177 15.94 -2.34 -18.53
N PRO A 178 15.76 -2.40 -19.86
CA PRO A 178 16.77 -1.95 -20.82
C PRO A 178 17.03 -0.44 -20.62
N PRO A 179 18.21 0.09 -20.99
CA PRO A 179 18.57 1.50 -20.75
C PRO A 179 17.52 2.52 -21.22
N GLU A 180 16.88 2.25 -22.37
CA GLU A 180 15.82 3.07 -22.97
C GLU A 180 14.56 3.23 -22.09
N ALA A 181 14.32 2.26 -21.20
CA ALA A 181 13.09 2.15 -20.40
C ALA A 181 13.36 2.37 -18.90
N ARG A 182 14.60 2.70 -18.52
CA ARG A 182 14.93 3.08 -17.15
C ARG A 182 14.39 4.46 -16.88
N VAL A 183 13.87 4.63 -15.67
CA VAL A 183 13.41 5.92 -15.17
C VAL A 183 14.31 6.39 -14.04
N GLU A 184 14.44 7.70 -13.94
CA GLU A 184 15.02 8.36 -12.78
C GLU A 184 13.90 8.78 -11.84
N TYR A 185 14.12 8.58 -10.55
CA TYR A 185 13.18 8.92 -9.50
C TYR A 185 13.86 9.79 -8.45
N ARG A 186 13.24 10.90 -8.08
CA ARG A 186 13.71 11.73 -6.98
C ARG A 186 12.66 11.79 -5.90
N TRP A 187 13.07 11.47 -4.67
CA TRP A 187 12.25 11.65 -3.49
C TRP A 187 12.77 12.84 -2.69
N CYS A 188 11.89 13.82 -2.45
CA CYS A 188 12.19 14.99 -1.64
C CYS A 188 11.10 15.16 -0.58
N SER A 189 11.48 15.02 0.69
CA SER A 189 10.56 15.10 1.83
C SER A 189 11.04 16.17 2.81
N THR A 190 10.16 17.13 3.13
CA THR A 190 10.46 18.17 4.14
C THR A 190 9.63 17.92 5.38
N CYS A 191 10.30 17.71 6.51
CA CYS A 191 9.69 17.35 7.78
C CYS A 191 9.92 18.42 8.85
N THR A 192 8.94 18.58 9.73
CA THR A 192 9.01 19.47 10.90
C THR A 192 8.22 18.87 12.06
N VAL A 193 8.52 19.34 13.28
CA VAL A 193 7.73 19.01 14.47
C VAL A 193 6.59 20.00 14.58
N LEU A 194 5.37 19.49 14.73
CA LEU A 194 4.16 20.31 14.77
C LEU A 194 3.91 20.92 16.15
N ASN A 195 3.47 22.17 16.17
CA ASN A 195 2.86 22.76 17.35
C ASN A 195 1.39 22.33 17.44
N VAL A 196 1.11 21.36 18.30
CA VAL A 196 -0.23 20.77 18.47
C VAL A 196 -0.94 21.24 19.74
N THR A 197 -0.35 22.14 20.51
CA THR A 197 -0.81 22.53 21.86
C THR A 197 -2.25 23.04 21.88
N ALA A 198 -2.64 23.84 20.90
CA ALA A 198 -4.00 24.39 20.78
C ALA A 198 -5.02 23.40 20.18
N ARG A 199 -4.59 22.19 19.83
CA ARG A 199 -5.34 21.19 19.05
C ARG A 199 -5.34 19.81 19.69
N ALA A 200 -4.78 19.70 20.89
CA ALA A 200 -4.78 18.49 21.68
C ALA A 200 -5.68 18.68 22.89
N GLN A 201 -6.59 17.74 23.11
CA GLN A 201 -7.45 17.69 24.28
C GLN A 201 -7.19 16.42 25.07
N VAL A 202 -7.13 16.55 26.38
CA VAL A 202 -6.97 15.43 27.31
C VAL A 202 -8.29 15.23 28.05
N PHE A 203 -8.78 14.00 28.03
CA PHE A 203 -9.98 13.58 28.73
C PHE A 203 -9.59 12.67 29.90
N ASP A 204 -9.95 13.08 31.12
CA ASP A 204 -9.76 12.35 32.37
C ASP A 204 -11.05 12.35 33.20
N ASP A 205 -11.27 11.27 33.97
CA ASP A 205 -12.45 11.07 34.84
C ASP A 205 -13.79 11.51 34.22
N THR A 206 -13.99 11.16 32.94
CA THR A 206 -15.11 11.60 32.11
C THR A 206 -15.68 10.45 31.29
N THR A 207 -16.69 10.71 30.47
CA THR A 207 -17.24 9.74 29.51
C THR A 207 -16.96 10.22 28.09
N TYR A 208 -16.35 9.36 27.28
CA TYR A 208 -16.09 9.62 25.86
C TYR A 208 -16.81 8.56 25.03
N GLU A 209 -17.70 8.99 24.13
CA GLU A 209 -18.53 8.09 23.29
C GLU A 209 -19.24 6.98 24.10
N GLY A 210 -19.75 7.33 25.29
CA GLY A 210 -20.46 6.38 26.18
C GLY A 210 -19.54 5.42 26.96
N LYS A 211 -18.22 5.52 26.81
CA LYS A 211 -17.23 4.74 27.57
C LYS A 211 -16.60 5.59 28.69
N PRO A 212 -16.50 5.07 29.92
CA PRO A 212 -15.82 5.78 30.99
C PRO A 212 -14.31 5.85 30.71
N ILE A 213 -13.73 7.01 30.97
CA ILE A 213 -12.30 7.31 30.90
C ILE A 213 -11.83 7.58 32.32
N SER A 214 -10.82 6.83 32.77
CA SER A 214 -10.23 7.02 34.09
C SER A 214 -9.01 7.94 34.00
N SER A 215 -8.77 8.75 35.04
CA SER A 215 -7.52 9.48 35.24
C SER A 215 -6.27 8.60 35.27
N LYS A 216 -6.39 7.29 35.49
CA LYS A 216 -5.28 6.34 35.38
C LYS A 216 -4.84 6.08 33.93
N GLU A 217 -5.79 6.12 33.00
CA GLU A 217 -5.59 5.91 31.56
C GLU A 217 -6.29 7.01 30.76
N PRO A 218 -5.81 8.28 30.88
CA PRO A 218 -6.46 9.40 30.24
C PRO A 218 -6.38 9.27 28.71
N LEU A 219 -7.42 9.75 28.04
CA LEU A 219 -7.55 9.70 26.59
C LEU A 219 -7.08 11.04 26.01
N VAL A 220 -6.28 11.00 24.95
CA VAL A 220 -5.86 12.19 24.23
C VAL A 220 -6.45 12.16 22.83
N GLU A 221 -7.13 13.25 22.48
CA GLU A 221 -7.64 13.53 21.14
C GLU A 221 -6.81 14.65 20.52
N VAL A 222 -6.36 14.45 19.28
CA VAL A 222 -5.59 15.44 18.53
C VAL A 222 -6.32 15.76 17.23
N ASP A 223 -6.73 17.01 17.07
CA ASP A 223 -7.46 17.50 15.90
C ASP A 223 -6.54 18.28 14.94
N LEU A 224 -6.02 17.57 13.94
CA LEU A 224 -5.26 18.12 12.81
C LEU A 224 -6.01 17.93 11.49
N GLY A 225 -7.31 17.61 11.55
CA GLY A 225 -8.10 17.22 10.39
C GLY A 225 -9.05 16.07 10.68
N GLY A 226 -10.12 16.00 9.88
CA GLY A 226 -11.14 14.97 10.01
C GLY A 226 -10.81 13.69 9.24
N GLN A 227 -11.52 12.62 9.55
CA GLN A 227 -11.47 11.35 8.83
C GLN A 227 -12.86 11.07 8.22
N PRO A 228 -13.15 11.59 7.01
CA PRO A 228 -14.48 11.53 6.40
C PRO A 228 -15.07 10.12 6.29
N PRO A 229 -14.30 9.06 5.90
CA PRO A 229 -14.85 7.71 5.81
C PRO A 229 -15.41 7.17 7.14
N PHE A 230 -14.91 7.69 8.26
CA PHE A 230 -15.28 7.24 9.61
C PHE A 230 -16.15 8.24 10.37
N ASN A 231 -16.52 9.37 9.74
CA ASN A 231 -17.27 10.46 10.37
C ASN A 231 -16.65 10.90 11.71
N LYS A 232 -15.31 10.94 11.78
CA LYS A 232 -14.55 11.42 12.93
C LYS A 232 -14.00 12.81 12.65
N ASN A 233 -14.08 13.68 13.66
CA ASN A 233 -13.60 15.07 13.57
C ASN A 233 -12.21 15.26 14.20
N HIS A 234 -11.50 14.17 14.48
CA HIS A 234 -10.15 14.20 15.01
C HIS A 234 -9.20 13.36 14.15
N THR A 235 -7.91 13.63 14.24
CA THR A 235 -6.87 12.93 13.49
C THR A 235 -6.32 11.74 14.26
N PHE A 236 -5.98 11.94 15.53
CA PHE A 236 -5.45 10.89 16.38
C PHE A 236 -6.25 10.78 17.68
N LEU A 237 -6.36 9.54 18.14
CA LEU A 237 -6.89 9.20 19.45
C LEU A 237 -5.94 8.18 20.08
N TYR A 238 -5.43 8.43 21.28
CA TYR A 238 -4.58 7.47 21.98
C TYR A 238 -4.77 7.54 23.49
N ARG A 239 -4.49 6.43 24.20
CA ARG A 239 -4.60 6.35 25.66
C ARG A 239 -3.21 6.42 26.27
N ILE A 240 -3.05 7.31 27.24
CA ILE A 240 -1.85 7.38 28.04
C ILE A 240 -1.89 6.23 29.06
N ASN A 241 -0.75 5.61 29.36
CA ASN A 241 -0.61 4.55 30.35
C ASN A 241 -1.49 3.31 30.12
N ALA A 242 -1.92 3.06 28.87
CA ALA A 242 -2.58 1.80 28.55
C ALA A 242 -1.68 0.64 29.01
N LEU A 243 -2.28 -0.41 29.59
CA LEU A 243 -1.61 -1.52 30.27
C LEU A 243 -0.56 -2.32 29.43
N ASP A 244 -0.23 -1.93 28.20
CA ASP A 244 0.65 -2.68 27.31
C ASP A 244 1.40 -1.86 26.21
N PRO A 245 2.22 -0.84 26.56
CA PRO A 245 3.41 -0.67 25.75
C PRO A 245 4.67 -0.42 26.58
N SER A 246 5.50 -1.45 26.69
CA SER A 246 6.94 -1.24 26.84
C SER A 246 7.49 -0.70 25.51
N GLY A 247 7.60 0.61 25.37
CA GLY A 247 8.17 1.24 24.16
C GLY A 247 7.35 2.43 23.64
N TYR A 248 7.82 3.01 22.54
CA TYR A 248 7.11 4.08 21.84
C TYR A 248 5.85 3.55 21.16
N GLU A 249 4.74 4.27 21.27
CA GLU A 249 3.57 4.09 20.41
C GLU A 249 3.70 5.04 19.21
N VAL A 250 3.53 4.49 18.00
CA VAL A 250 3.61 5.25 16.76
C VAL A 250 2.29 5.12 16.02
N LYS A 251 1.67 6.25 15.68
CA LYS A 251 0.50 6.31 14.80
C LYS A 251 0.80 7.21 13.63
N TYR A 252 0.22 6.92 12.47
CA TYR A 252 0.39 7.77 11.31
C TYR A 252 -0.91 7.92 10.53
N VAL A 253 -1.03 9.05 9.84
CA VAL A 253 -2.02 9.27 8.79
C VAL A 253 -1.31 9.93 7.62
N SER A 254 -1.79 9.68 6.41
CA SER A 254 -1.24 10.30 5.21
C SER A 254 -2.35 10.65 4.24
N ILE A 255 -2.20 11.80 3.57
CA ILE A 255 -2.99 12.17 2.41
C ILE A 255 -2.12 12.07 1.16
N VAL A 256 -2.60 11.27 0.19
CA VAL A 256 -1.98 11.15 -1.13
C VAL A 256 -2.95 11.73 -2.15
N PRO A 257 -2.57 12.77 -2.91
CA PRO A 257 -3.43 13.35 -3.92
C PRO A 257 -3.92 12.29 -4.91
N ARG A 258 -5.23 12.30 -5.21
CA ARG A 258 -5.94 11.45 -6.19
C ARG A 258 -6.33 10.04 -5.72
N LEU A 259 -6.22 9.73 -4.44
CA LEU A 259 -6.80 8.52 -3.84
C LEU A 259 -7.99 8.89 -2.93
N LEU A 260 -8.71 7.89 -2.43
CA LEU A 260 -9.71 8.10 -1.38
C LEU A 260 -8.99 8.65 -0.14
N ASN A 261 -9.31 9.88 0.25
CA ASN A 261 -8.73 10.51 1.43
C ASN A 261 -9.29 9.84 2.69
N VAL A 262 -8.42 9.14 3.42
CA VAL A 262 -8.73 8.61 4.76
C VAL A 262 -8.73 9.73 5.81
N TRP A 263 -7.98 10.80 5.54
CA TRP A 263 -7.80 11.96 6.40
C TRP A 263 -7.72 13.22 5.55
N ASP A 264 -8.44 14.26 5.96
CA ASP A 264 -8.42 15.58 5.34
C ASP A 264 -7.78 16.60 6.31
N PRO A 265 -6.64 17.22 5.93
CA PRO A 265 -5.91 18.13 6.81
C PRO A 265 -6.69 19.42 7.06
N ILE A 266 -6.47 20.01 8.24
CA ILE A 266 -6.83 21.41 8.50
C ILE A 266 -6.10 22.36 7.54
N GLN A 267 -6.70 23.52 7.29
CA GLN A 267 -6.14 24.52 6.37
C GLN A 267 -4.66 24.88 6.64
N PRO A 268 -4.18 25.04 7.89
CA PRO A 268 -2.77 25.31 8.18
C PRO A 268 -1.79 24.21 7.76
N LEU A 269 -2.26 22.97 7.60
CA LEU A 269 -1.46 21.82 7.15
C LEU A 269 -1.66 21.48 5.66
N TYR A 270 -2.55 22.19 4.98
CA TYR A 270 -2.87 21.90 3.58
C TYR A 270 -1.76 22.45 2.66
N VAL A 271 -1.07 21.54 1.97
CA VAL A 271 -0.10 21.88 0.93
C VAL A 271 -0.59 21.40 -0.44
N PRO A 272 -0.84 22.30 -1.40
CA PRO A 272 -1.37 21.92 -2.70
C PRO A 272 -0.37 21.05 -3.48
N ASN A 273 -0.88 20.01 -4.16
CA ASN A 273 -0.11 19.10 -5.01
C ASN A 273 1.03 18.33 -4.31
N ALA A 274 1.02 18.26 -2.98
CA ALA A 274 1.97 17.48 -2.20
C ALA A 274 1.26 16.38 -1.41
N SER A 275 2.00 15.34 -1.05
CA SER A 275 1.50 14.34 -0.09
C SER A 275 1.95 14.75 1.30
N THR A 276 1.04 14.72 2.27
CA THR A 276 1.37 15.08 3.66
C THR A 276 1.17 13.86 4.54
N THR A 277 2.19 13.56 5.34
CA THR A 277 2.17 12.45 6.30
C THR A 277 2.37 13.02 7.69
N LEU A 278 1.49 12.65 8.62
CA LEU A 278 1.63 12.94 10.03
C LEU A 278 2.01 11.67 10.77
N VAL A 279 2.96 11.77 11.69
CA VAL A 279 3.40 10.69 12.56
C VAL A 279 3.33 11.18 13.99
N LEU A 280 2.43 10.60 14.78
CA LEU A 280 2.38 10.79 16.23
C LEU A 280 3.29 9.77 16.89
N ILE A 281 4.19 10.25 17.74
CA ILE A 281 5.10 9.43 18.53
C ILE A 281 4.80 9.71 20.01
N ALA A 282 4.33 8.71 20.73
CA ALA A 282 4.12 8.77 22.16
C ALA A 282 5.21 7.93 22.87
N PRO A 283 6.05 8.53 23.73
CA PRO A 283 7.13 7.84 24.44
C PRO A 283 6.65 6.86 25.52
N ASN A 284 5.38 6.94 25.93
CA ASN A 284 4.83 6.13 27.02
C ASN A 284 5.73 6.17 28.25
N ASN A 285 6.27 5.03 28.69
CA ASN A 285 7.15 4.92 29.86
C ASN A 285 8.61 4.61 29.49
N VAL A 286 9.05 5.00 28.30
CA VAL A 286 10.45 4.85 27.87
C VAL A 286 11.34 5.79 28.68
N ALA A 287 12.35 5.19 29.34
CA ALA A 287 13.40 5.90 30.06
C ALA A 287 14.69 5.96 29.22
N TYR A 288 15.44 7.03 29.39
CA TYR A 288 16.72 7.29 28.76
C TYR A 288 17.82 7.32 29.83
N GLU A 289 18.99 6.76 29.51
CA GLU A 289 20.17 6.77 30.41
C GLU A 289 20.78 8.17 30.55
N GLN A 290 20.50 9.07 29.61
CA GLN A 290 21.04 10.43 29.56
C GLN A 290 19.97 11.41 29.09
N LYS A 291 20.19 12.70 29.38
CA LYS A 291 19.33 13.77 28.87
C LYS A 291 19.34 13.79 27.34
N VAL A 292 18.16 13.92 26.75
CA VAL A 292 17.98 14.05 25.30
C VAL A 292 17.40 15.42 24.99
N PHE A 293 18.02 16.14 24.06
CA PHE A 293 17.61 17.49 23.62
C PHE A 293 17.04 17.51 22.20
N ASP A 294 16.76 16.33 21.63
CA ASP A 294 16.04 16.22 20.37
C ASP A 294 14.59 16.67 20.56
N PRO A 295 14.03 17.57 19.72
CA PRO A 295 12.67 18.09 19.90
C PRO A 295 11.54 17.05 19.88
N VAL A 296 11.75 15.91 19.20
CA VAL A 296 10.80 14.80 19.16
C VAL A 296 10.93 13.93 20.41
N PHE A 297 12.18 13.66 20.82
CA PHE A 297 12.50 12.72 21.90
C PHE A 297 12.97 13.39 23.20
N GLN A 298 12.65 14.68 23.38
CA GLN A 298 13.22 15.49 24.44
C GLN A 298 12.92 14.86 25.81
N ALA A 299 13.99 14.59 26.56
CA ALA A 299 13.92 13.95 27.86
C ALA A 299 14.89 14.64 28.81
N THR A 300 14.38 15.60 29.58
CA THR A 300 15.15 16.34 30.58
C THR A 300 14.56 16.24 31.98
N THR A 301 13.40 15.59 32.11
CA THR A 301 12.72 15.31 33.37
C THR A 301 13.35 14.10 34.06
N ALA A 302 13.87 14.28 35.27
CA ALA A 302 14.44 13.20 36.06
C ALA A 302 13.34 12.27 36.61
N GLY A 303 13.60 10.97 36.56
CA GLY A 303 12.77 9.94 37.16
C GLY A 303 12.93 9.80 38.68
N SER A 304 12.27 8.80 39.24
CA SER A 304 12.52 8.35 40.62
C SER A 304 13.90 7.69 40.78
N ASP A 305 14.41 7.09 39.71
CA ASP A 305 15.80 6.64 39.58
C ASP A 305 16.67 7.82 39.07
N PRO A 306 17.74 8.22 39.77
CA PRO A 306 18.64 9.30 39.34
C PRO A 306 19.29 9.08 37.97
N GLU A 307 19.37 7.84 37.50
CA GLU A 307 19.97 7.48 36.20
C GLU A 307 18.93 7.39 35.06
N ALA A 308 17.65 7.60 35.37
CA ALA A 308 16.58 7.55 34.38
C ALA A 308 16.02 8.94 34.06
N TRP A 309 16.05 9.31 32.79
CA TRP A 309 15.41 10.51 32.25
C TRP A 309 14.16 10.10 31.48
N PHE A 310 13.08 10.86 31.65
CA PHE A 310 11.81 10.62 30.96
C PHE A 310 11.50 11.76 30.01
N SER A 311 10.70 11.46 29.00
CA SER A 311 10.25 12.45 28.02
C SER A 311 9.53 13.62 28.71
N ASP A 312 9.83 14.83 28.24
CA ASP A 312 9.18 16.06 28.70
C ASP A 312 7.76 16.21 28.12
N TYR A 313 7.46 15.43 27.08
CA TYR A 313 6.18 15.44 26.37
C TYR A 313 5.48 14.10 26.45
N ARG A 314 4.14 14.13 26.51
CA ARG A 314 3.30 12.92 26.42
C ARG A 314 3.27 12.32 25.02
N PHE A 315 3.46 13.16 24.01
CA PHE A 315 3.58 12.80 22.60
C PHE A 315 4.15 13.99 21.81
N GLN A 316 4.68 13.71 20.63
CA GLN A 316 5.00 14.70 19.62
C GLN A 316 4.41 14.27 18.27
N VAL A 317 4.16 15.24 17.39
CA VAL A 317 3.70 14.96 16.03
C VAL A 317 4.72 15.52 15.04
N ILE A 318 5.25 14.65 14.18
CA ILE A 318 6.07 15.01 13.04
C ILE A 318 5.15 15.11 11.83
N ALA A 319 5.35 16.13 11.01
CA ALA A 319 4.68 16.26 9.73
C ALA A 319 5.71 16.35 8.61
N CYS A 320 5.54 15.54 7.58
CA CYS A 320 6.38 15.51 6.40
C CYS A 320 5.56 15.80 5.14
N VAL A 321 6.13 16.60 4.25
CA VAL A 321 5.56 16.93 2.94
C VAL A 321 6.44 16.37 1.85
N ASP A 322 5.91 15.44 1.08
CA ASP A 322 6.56 14.86 -0.08
C ASP A 322 6.16 15.64 -1.32
N ARG A 323 7.15 16.30 -1.95
CA ARG A 323 6.96 17.01 -3.22
C ARG A 323 7.32 16.08 -4.37
N ARG A 324 6.49 16.10 -5.41
CA ARG A 324 6.73 15.38 -6.67
C ARG A 324 7.61 16.17 -7.62
#